data_AF-A0A0D5A0N2-F1
#
_entry.id   AF-A0A0D5A0N2-F1
#
_cell.length_a   1.000
_cell.length_b   1.000
_cell.length_c   1.000
_cell.angle_alpha   90.00
_cell.angle_beta   90.00
_cell.angle_gamma   90.00
#
_symmetry.space_group_name_H-M   'P 1'
#
loop_
_entity.id
_entity.type
_entity.pdbx_description
1 polymer ?
#
loop_
_entity_poly.entity_id
_entity_poly.type
_entity_poly.pdbx_seq_one_letter_code
_entity_poly.pdbx_strand_id
1 'polypeptide(L)'
;MRRLLLLLIFVTTVPLSTGVLAANVTSECKDIAISDLRQFSPDGYRVFEQATDKRQFFGWFNCKDIVLDTATAVHETVHTITEELDTFPLINGNSLSRPHEASALAPPKAIAQAMRKAFGADDIFVQTYLATGPAAASSSDDFLYLLDELNAFSHDLNVASKLSSHVKMQNEVQVDHRDGLAALMAFVTGYSSTMAVGDQSTWLGLQQVDINNTLRVLWEQGEAVLGASCGIPDFGSKDRVYIGYFCDPLHNGAITQLLGREPVCPRKCLSSD
;
A
#
# COMPACT_ATOMS: atom_id res chain seq x y z
N MET A 1 38.66 -36.00 -67.62
CA MET A 1 37.81 -36.72 -66.64
C MET A 1 38.24 -36.38 -65.22
N ARG A 2 37.56 -35.42 -64.57
CA ARG A 2 37.61 -35.22 -63.11
C ARG A 2 36.19 -34.82 -62.67
N ARG A 3 35.61 -35.66 -61.82
CA ARG A 3 34.24 -35.54 -61.30
C ARG A 3 34.16 -34.40 -60.29
N LEU A 4 33.19 -33.50 -60.47
CA LEU A 4 32.81 -32.48 -59.49
C LEU A 4 31.75 -33.12 -58.58
N LEU A 5 32.04 -33.23 -57.28
CA LEU A 5 31.12 -33.73 -56.26
C LEU A 5 30.40 -32.53 -55.65
N LEU A 6 29.08 -32.42 -55.86
CA LEU A 6 28.19 -31.51 -55.15
C LEU A 6 27.82 -32.14 -53.81
N LEU A 7 28.20 -31.50 -52.69
CA LEU A 7 27.68 -31.82 -51.36
C LEU A 7 26.74 -30.68 -50.94
N LEU A 8 25.42 -30.96 -50.94
CA LEU A 8 24.42 -30.12 -50.28
C LEU A 8 24.47 -30.42 -48.78
N ILE A 9 24.75 -29.41 -47.96
CA ILE A 9 24.55 -29.46 -46.51
C ILE A 9 23.25 -28.71 -46.21
N PHE A 10 22.19 -29.44 -45.92
CA PHE A 10 21.01 -28.91 -45.22
C PHE A 10 21.37 -28.85 -43.73
N VAL A 11 21.64 -27.65 -43.21
CA VAL A 11 21.62 -27.41 -41.76
C VAL A 11 20.19 -27.06 -41.39
N THR A 12 19.46 -28.04 -40.86
CA THR A 12 18.19 -27.83 -40.19
C THR A 12 18.44 -27.05 -38.91
N THR A 13 18.00 -25.80 -38.85
CA THR A 13 17.92 -25.02 -37.63
C THR A 13 16.81 -25.60 -36.74
N VAL A 14 17.20 -26.26 -35.65
CA VAL A 14 16.28 -26.66 -34.58
C VAL A 14 15.98 -25.40 -33.75
N PRO A 15 14.72 -24.94 -33.63
CA PRO A 15 14.40 -23.91 -32.66
C PRO A 15 14.47 -24.53 -31.26
N LEU A 16 15.41 -24.05 -30.44
CA LEU A 16 15.42 -24.32 -29.01
C LEU A 16 14.18 -23.67 -28.38
N SER A 17 13.21 -24.49 -28.03
CA SER A 17 12.03 -24.14 -27.25
C SER A 17 12.42 -23.89 -25.79
N THR A 18 12.74 -22.65 -25.44
CA THR A 18 12.99 -22.19 -24.06
C THR A 18 11.72 -21.73 -23.32
N GLY A 19 10.54 -21.86 -23.93
CA GLY A 19 9.28 -21.28 -23.42
C GLY A 19 8.54 -22.07 -22.32
N VAL A 20 8.94 -23.30 -22.00
CA VAL A 20 8.15 -24.18 -21.10
C VAL A 20 8.49 -23.99 -19.62
N LEU A 21 9.72 -23.56 -19.29
CA LEU A 21 10.15 -23.42 -17.88
C LEU A 21 9.64 -22.14 -17.22
N ALA A 22 9.61 -21.00 -17.93
CA ALA A 22 9.17 -19.72 -17.37
C ALA A 22 7.65 -19.66 -17.11
N ALA A 23 6.85 -20.34 -17.92
CA ALA A 23 5.40 -20.42 -17.74
C ALA A 23 5.00 -21.28 -16.52
N ASN A 24 5.78 -22.34 -16.22
CA ASN A 24 5.49 -23.22 -15.09
C ASN A 24 5.85 -22.57 -13.74
N VAL A 25 7.00 -21.88 -13.66
CA VAL A 25 7.43 -21.19 -12.43
C VAL A 25 6.45 -20.08 -12.02
N THR A 26 5.87 -19.37 -13.00
CA THR A 26 4.88 -18.31 -12.74
C THR A 26 3.52 -18.85 -12.31
N SER A 27 3.11 -20.04 -12.76
CA SER A 27 1.87 -20.70 -12.29
C SER A 27 2.03 -21.22 -10.86
N GLU A 28 3.14 -21.88 -10.54
CA GLU A 28 3.40 -22.46 -9.21
C GLU A 28 3.50 -21.38 -8.12
N CYS A 29 4.18 -20.27 -8.41
CA CYS A 29 4.28 -19.12 -7.53
C CYS A 29 2.90 -18.52 -7.17
N LYS A 30 2.01 -18.38 -8.16
CA LYS A 30 0.65 -17.85 -7.95
C LYS A 30 -0.18 -18.80 -7.08
N ASP A 31 -0.08 -20.10 -7.29
CA ASP A 31 -0.80 -21.10 -6.50
C ASP A 31 -0.30 -21.12 -5.04
N ILE A 32 1.02 -21.03 -4.84
CA ILE A 32 1.63 -20.91 -3.51
C ILE A 32 1.14 -19.64 -2.82
N ALA A 33 1.15 -18.49 -3.51
CA ALA A 33 0.72 -17.22 -2.96
C ALA A 33 -0.72 -17.26 -2.46
N ILE A 34 -1.63 -17.86 -3.23
CA ILE A 34 -3.02 -18.03 -2.82
C ILE A 34 -3.15 -19.01 -1.64
N SER A 35 -2.38 -20.10 -1.65
CA SER A 35 -2.35 -21.05 -0.53
C SER A 35 -1.87 -20.41 0.76
N ASP A 36 -0.76 -19.67 0.70
CA ASP A 36 -0.17 -18.96 1.84
C ASP A 36 -1.08 -17.84 2.33
N LEU A 37 -1.69 -17.08 1.41
CA LEU A 37 -2.68 -16.06 1.76
C LEU A 37 -3.86 -16.71 2.50
N ARG A 38 -4.42 -17.81 1.99
CA ARG A 38 -5.52 -18.53 2.65
C ARG A 38 -5.14 -19.06 4.03
N GLN A 39 -3.91 -19.55 4.19
CA GLN A 39 -3.46 -20.20 5.41
C GLN A 39 -3.03 -19.20 6.50
N PHE A 40 -2.28 -18.17 6.13
CA PHE A 40 -1.59 -17.28 7.07
C PHE A 40 -2.21 -15.89 7.16
N SER A 41 -2.92 -15.43 6.12
CA SER A 41 -3.68 -14.17 6.16
C SER A 41 -5.10 -14.35 5.58
N PRO A 42 -6.00 -15.07 6.30
CA PRO A 42 -7.37 -15.31 5.83
C PRO A 42 -8.14 -14.03 5.49
N ASP A 43 -7.82 -12.94 6.16
CA ASP A 43 -8.35 -11.60 5.89
C ASP A 43 -7.84 -11.00 4.58
N GLY A 44 -6.57 -11.18 4.21
CA GLY A 44 -6.08 -10.87 2.86
C GLY A 44 -6.67 -11.81 1.79
N TYR A 45 -6.88 -13.09 2.13
CA TYR A 45 -7.52 -14.04 1.23
C TYR A 45 -8.98 -13.65 0.92
N ARG A 46 -9.68 -13.07 1.89
CA ARG A 46 -11.02 -12.54 1.68
C ARG A 46 -11.05 -11.39 0.67
N VAL A 47 -10.03 -10.53 0.63
CA VAL A 47 -9.88 -9.51 -0.43
C VAL A 47 -9.76 -10.18 -1.79
N PHE A 48 -8.89 -11.18 -1.91
CA PHE A 48 -8.79 -11.97 -3.15
C PHE A 48 -10.15 -12.59 -3.53
N GLU A 49 -10.89 -13.18 -2.59
CA GLU A 49 -12.20 -13.80 -2.83
C GLU A 49 -13.30 -12.79 -3.22
N GLN A 50 -13.24 -11.55 -2.74
CA GLN A 50 -14.20 -10.50 -3.06
C GLN A 50 -14.00 -9.90 -4.45
N ALA A 51 -12.78 -9.93 -5.00
CA ALA A 51 -12.48 -9.36 -6.32
C ALA A 51 -13.33 -9.99 -7.44
N THR A 52 -14.01 -9.19 -8.26
CA THR A 52 -14.81 -9.73 -9.37
C THR A 52 -13.93 -10.38 -10.44
N ASP A 53 -12.84 -9.72 -10.84
CA ASP A 53 -11.87 -10.25 -11.80
C ASP A 53 -10.55 -10.66 -11.12
N LYS A 54 -10.41 -11.95 -10.81
CA LYS A 54 -9.19 -12.51 -10.19
C LYS A 54 -7.91 -12.27 -11.01
N ARG A 55 -8.02 -11.97 -12.31
CA ARG A 55 -6.84 -11.70 -13.15
C ARG A 55 -6.13 -10.42 -12.75
N GLN A 56 -6.86 -9.44 -12.19
CA GLN A 56 -6.26 -8.19 -11.71
C GLN A 56 -5.31 -8.44 -10.54
N PHE A 57 -5.71 -9.29 -9.59
CA PHE A 57 -4.84 -9.73 -8.49
C PHE A 57 -3.50 -10.29 -9.01
N PHE A 58 -3.55 -11.17 -10.01
CA PHE A 58 -2.35 -11.79 -10.58
C PHE A 58 -1.55 -10.89 -11.52
N GLY A 59 -2.03 -9.69 -11.85
CA GLY A 59 -1.31 -8.72 -12.66
C GLY A 59 -0.04 -8.18 -12.01
N TRP A 60 0.01 -8.26 -10.68
CA TRP A 60 1.09 -7.71 -9.85
C TRP A 60 2.19 -8.74 -9.51
N PHE A 61 2.03 -9.99 -9.96
CA PHE A 61 2.98 -11.07 -9.68
C PHE A 61 4.11 -11.10 -10.71
N ASN A 62 5.33 -10.81 -10.27
CA ASN A 62 6.56 -11.04 -11.02
C ASN A 62 7.34 -12.27 -10.50
N CYS A 63 6.91 -12.84 -9.38
CA CYS A 63 7.44 -14.04 -8.73
C CYS A 63 8.91 -13.94 -8.31
N LYS A 64 9.39 -12.73 -8.02
CA LYS A 64 10.73 -12.49 -7.45
C LYS A 64 10.70 -12.37 -5.93
N ASP A 65 9.62 -11.78 -5.40
CA ASP A 65 9.35 -11.70 -3.98
C ASP A 65 7.86 -11.94 -3.77
N ILE A 66 7.54 -13.13 -3.29
CA ILE A 66 6.15 -13.56 -3.13
C ILE A 66 5.43 -12.79 -2.02
N VAL A 67 6.13 -12.30 -0.99
CA VAL A 67 5.52 -11.52 0.09
C VAL A 67 5.15 -10.14 -0.45
N LEU A 68 6.08 -9.48 -1.13
CA LEU A 68 5.84 -8.20 -1.80
C LEU A 68 4.76 -8.28 -2.88
N ASP A 69 4.87 -9.25 -3.79
CA ASP A 69 3.90 -9.40 -4.87
C ASP A 69 2.49 -9.69 -4.32
N THR A 70 2.38 -10.53 -3.28
CA THR A 70 1.08 -10.85 -2.67
C THR A 70 0.49 -9.66 -1.92
N ALA A 71 1.30 -8.94 -1.15
CA ALA A 71 0.84 -7.76 -0.41
C ALA A 71 0.41 -6.63 -1.38
N THR A 72 1.20 -6.39 -2.44
CA THR A 72 0.87 -5.44 -3.52
C THR A 72 -0.41 -5.87 -4.25
N ALA A 73 -0.55 -7.15 -4.59
CA ALA A 73 -1.77 -7.64 -5.23
C ALA A 73 -3.02 -7.43 -4.37
N VAL A 74 -2.90 -7.60 -3.05
CA VAL A 74 -3.99 -7.30 -2.11
C VAL A 74 -4.26 -5.79 -2.08
N HIS A 75 -3.24 -4.93 -1.98
CA HIS A 75 -3.37 -3.47 -2.03
C HIS A 75 -4.21 -3.02 -3.23
N GLU A 76 -3.80 -3.45 -4.42
CA GLU A 76 -4.42 -3.04 -5.69
C GLU A 76 -5.83 -3.63 -5.85
N THR A 77 -6.06 -4.82 -5.30
CA THR A 77 -7.39 -5.43 -5.27
C THR A 77 -8.33 -4.72 -4.30
N VAL A 78 -7.82 -4.14 -3.21
CA VAL A 78 -8.62 -3.27 -2.32
C VAL A 78 -9.10 -2.05 -3.10
N HIS A 79 -8.28 -1.44 -3.95
CA HIS A 79 -8.71 -0.34 -4.83
C HIS A 79 -9.83 -0.79 -5.77
N THR A 80 -9.67 -1.92 -6.46
CA THR A 80 -10.72 -2.48 -7.32
C THR A 80 -12.04 -2.67 -6.57
N ILE A 81 -12.02 -3.30 -5.38
CA ILE A 81 -13.24 -3.54 -4.59
C ILE A 81 -13.86 -2.21 -4.15
N THR A 82 -13.01 -1.25 -3.77
CA THR A 82 -13.45 0.08 -3.31
C THR A 82 -14.16 0.83 -4.43
N GLU A 83 -13.66 0.75 -5.66
CA GLU A 83 -14.30 1.34 -6.85
C GLU A 83 -15.56 0.59 -7.28
N GLU A 84 -15.55 -0.74 -7.28
CA GLU A 84 -16.68 -1.56 -7.73
C GLU A 84 -17.89 -1.50 -6.77
N LEU A 85 -17.62 -1.48 -5.46
CA LEU A 85 -18.66 -1.56 -4.42
C LEU A 85 -18.95 -0.21 -3.75
N ASP A 86 -18.15 0.81 -4.02
CA ASP A 86 -18.25 2.13 -3.40
C ASP A 86 -18.16 2.10 -1.86
N THR A 87 -17.32 1.20 -1.34
CA THR A 87 -17.08 1.02 0.10
C THR A 87 -15.63 0.67 0.37
N PHE A 88 -15.08 1.13 1.49
CA PHE A 88 -13.81 0.61 2.00
C PHE A 88 -14.02 -0.79 2.59
N PRO A 89 -13.39 -1.85 2.05
CA PRO A 89 -13.34 -3.14 2.73
C PRO A 89 -12.41 -3.04 3.93
N LEU A 90 -12.85 -3.52 5.10
CA LEU A 90 -12.07 -3.50 6.34
C LEU A 90 -11.42 -4.88 6.62
N ILE A 91 -10.30 -4.89 7.33
CA ILE A 91 -9.54 -6.11 7.68
C ILE A 91 -10.35 -7.07 8.56
N ASN A 92 -11.30 -6.54 9.35
CA ASN A 92 -12.22 -7.37 10.15
C ASN A 92 -13.34 -8.03 9.31
N GLY A 93 -13.43 -7.73 8.01
CA GLY A 93 -14.43 -8.28 7.08
C GLY A 93 -15.72 -7.48 6.96
N ASN A 94 -15.85 -6.37 7.71
CA ASN A 94 -16.91 -5.40 7.48
C ASN A 94 -16.56 -4.49 6.30
N SER A 95 -17.53 -3.68 5.87
CA SER A 95 -17.34 -2.61 4.88
C SER A 95 -17.81 -1.28 5.45
N LEU A 96 -17.23 -0.20 4.96
CA LEU A 96 -17.54 1.16 5.35
C LEU A 96 -17.87 1.99 4.10
N SER A 97 -19.01 2.66 4.06
CA SER A 97 -19.40 3.51 2.92
C SER A 97 -18.40 4.64 2.70
N ARG A 98 -18.12 4.95 1.42
CA ARG A 98 -17.22 6.06 1.06
C ARG A 98 -17.92 7.41 1.30
N PRO A 99 -17.30 8.35 2.05
CA PRO A 99 -17.85 9.68 2.24
C PRO A 99 -17.47 10.56 1.05
N HIS A 100 -18.27 10.56 -0.01
CA HIS A 100 -17.99 11.31 -1.26
C HIS A 100 -17.84 12.82 -1.06
N GLU A 101 -18.39 13.36 0.03
CA GLU A 101 -18.19 14.75 0.44
C GLU A 101 -16.71 15.07 0.71
N ALA A 102 -15.88 14.05 1.02
CA ALA A 102 -14.43 14.20 1.17
C ALA A 102 -13.75 14.70 -0.11
N SER A 103 -14.31 14.41 -1.30
CA SER A 103 -13.79 14.88 -2.59
C SER A 103 -13.97 16.40 -2.81
N ALA A 104 -14.79 17.06 -1.99
CA ALA A 104 -14.94 18.52 -2.03
C ALA A 104 -13.93 19.26 -1.15
N LEU A 105 -13.13 18.55 -0.36
CA LEU A 105 -12.11 19.14 0.51
C LEU A 105 -10.91 19.65 -0.29
N ALA A 106 -10.10 20.55 0.30
CA ALA A 106 -8.87 20.99 -0.34
C ALA A 106 -7.96 19.79 -0.70
N PRO A 107 -7.27 19.83 -1.86
CA PRO A 107 -6.52 18.66 -2.33
C PRO A 107 -5.28 18.39 -1.45
N PRO A 108 -4.91 17.12 -1.19
CA PRO A 108 -3.76 16.78 -0.35
C PRO A 108 -2.42 17.34 -0.82
N LYS A 109 -2.22 17.58 -2.13
CA LYS A 109 -1.02 18.27 -2.64
C LYS A 109 -0.75 19.64 -1.99
N ALA A 110 -1.76 20.25 -1.34
CA ALA A 110 -1.58 21.47 -0.56
C ALA A 110 -0.53 21.34 0.55
N ILE A 111 -0.33 20.14 1.12
CA ILE A 111 0.70 19.90 2.15
C ILE A 111 2.05 19.47 1.60
N ALA A 112 2.19 19.31 0.28
CA ALA A 112 3.38 18.70 -0.32
C ALA A 112 4.69 19.43 0.06
N GLN A 113 4.68 20.76 0.12
CA GLN A 113 5.88 21.51 0.54
C GLN A 113 6.26 21.26 1.99
N ALA A 114 5.28 21.19 2.89
CA ALA A 114 5.51 20.88 4.30
C ALA A 114 6.06 19.46 4.46
N MET A 115 5.48 18.48 3.75
CA MET A 115 5.93 17.09 3.80
C MET A 115 7.31 16.90 3.18
N ARG A 116 7.64 17.57 2.07
CA ARG A 116 9.01 17.59 1.51
C ARG A 116 10.03 18.15 2.50
N LYS A 117 9.65 19.15 3.29
CA LYS A 117 10.52 19.70 4.33
C LYS A 117 10.72 18.71 5.49
N ALA A 118 9.68 17.94 5.85
CA ALA A 118 9.74 16.96 6.93
C ALA A 118 10.51 15.69 6.54
N PHE A 119 10.28 15.16 5.34
CA PHE A 119 10.75 13.83 4.93
C PHE A 119 11.83 13.85 3.83
N GLY A 120 12.07 15.01 3.22
CA GLY A 120 12.99 15.19 2.09
C GLY A 120 12.26 15.38 0.77
N ALA A 121 12.90 16.09 -0.16
CA ALA A 121 12.36 16.35 -1.50
C ALA A 121 12.34 15.08 -2.39
N ASP A 122 13.25 14.16 -2.12
CA ASP A 122 13.41 12.88 -2.84
C ASP A 122 12.60 11.75 -2.19
N ASP A 123 11.68 12.08 -1.29
CA ASP A 123 10.85 11.10 -0.63
C ASP A 123 9.79 10.52 -1.59
N ILE A 124 9.85 9.20 -1.82
CA ILE A 124 9.02 8.55 -2.83
C ILE A 124 7.53 8.67 -2.54
N PHE A 125 7.12 8.56 -1.27
CA PHE A 125 5.70 8.68 -0.90
C PHE A 125 5.20 10.11 -1.11
N VAL A 126 6.01 11.12 -0.81
CA VAL A 126 5.66 12.52 -1.10
C VAL A 126 5.58 12.77 -2.61
N GLN A 127 6.49 12.18 -3.39
CA GLN A 127 6.49 12.30 -4.86
C GLN A 127 5.33 11.55 -5.53
N THR A 128 4.87 10.44 -4.96
CA THR A 128 3.77 9.65 -5.51
C THR A 128 2.42 10.24 -5.09
N TYR A 129 2.21 10.44 -3.79
CA TYR A 129 0.87 10.68 -3.24
C TYR A 129 0.52 12.15 -3.01
N LEU A 130 1.51 13.06 -3.07
CA LEU A 130 1.32 14.50 -2.83
C LEU A 130 1.90 15.39 -3.93
N ALA A 131 2.54 14.83 -4.95
CA ALA A 131 3.10 15.63 -6.03
C ALA A 131 2.01 16.28 -6.89
N THR A 132 2.45 17.19 -7.74
CA THR A 132 1.59 17.83 -8.73
C THR A 132 1.94 17.30 -10.11
N GLY A 133 0.94 16.99 -10.92
CA GLY A 133 1.11 16.69 -12.33
C GLY A 133 0.56 15.32 -12.72
N PRO A 134 0.67 14.95 -14.02
CA PRO A 134 -0.04 13.80 -14.59
C PRO A 134 0.46 12.43 -14.11
N ALA A 135 1.61 12.39 -13.42
CA ALA A 135 2.17 11.17 -12.83
C ALA A 135 1.89 11.06 -11.31
N ALA A 136 1.22 12.06 -10.71
CA ALA A 136 0.84 11.99 -9.32
C ALA A 136 -0.37 11.05 -9.15
N ALA A 137 -0.42 10.34 -8.02
CA ALA A 137 -1.57 9.52 -7.68
C ALA A 137 -2.82 10.41 -7.49
N SER A 138 -4.01 9.83 -7.70
CA SER A 138 -5.29 10.52 -7.52
C SER A 138 -5.45 11.09 -6.10
N SER A 139 -4.83 10.46 -5.11
CA SER A 139 -4.75 10.96 -3.72
C SER A 139 -4.13 12.35 -3.58
N SER A 140 -3.35 12.81 -4.56
CA SER A 140 -2.75 14.15 -4.52
C SER A 140 -3.78 15.25 -4.78
N ASP A 141 -4.84 14.93 -5.53
CA ASP A 141 -5.87 15.87 -5.96
C ASP A 141 -7.18 15.72 -5.17
N ASP A 142 -7.37 14.62 -4.46
CA ASP A 142 -8.62 14.29 -3.78
C ASP A 142 -8.35 13.60 -2.43
N PHE A 143 -8.95 14.11 -1.36
CA PHE A 143 -8.78 13.56 -0.02
C PHE A 143 -9.46 12.18 0.13
N LEU A 144 -10.52 11.88 -0.62
CA LEU A 144 -11.14 10.56 -0.61
C LEU A 144 -10.15 9.49 -1.08
N TYR A 145 -9.40 9.76 -2.17
CA TYR A 145 -8.37 8.85 -2.65
C TYR A 145 -7.20 8.73 -1.66
N LEU A 146 -6.90 9.74 -0.85
CA LEU A 146 -5.93 9.59 0.25
C LEU A 146 -6.42 8.60 1.33
N LEU A 147 -7.74 8.56 1.60
CA LEU A 147 -8.35 7.57 2.48
C LEU A 147 -8.35 6.18 1.84
N ASP A 148 -8.54 6.08 0.52
CA ASP A 148 -8.41 4.81 -0.21
C ASP A 148 -6.99 4.23 -0.05
N GLU A 149 -5.95 5.06 -0.24
CA GLU A 149 -4.55 4.66 -0.03
C GLU A 149 -4.27 4.24 1.42
N LEU A 150 -4.79 4.99 2.40
CA LEU A 150 -4.65 4.63 3.82
C LEU A 150 -5.25 3.23 4.10
N ASN A 151 -6.41 2.92 3.52
CA ASN A 151 -7.02 1.61 3.65
C ASN A 151 -6.20 0.53 2.93
N ALA A 152 -5.81 0.77 1.68
CA ALA A 152 -5.05 -0.18 0.86
C ALA A 152 -3.69 -0.55 1.50
N PHE A 153 -2.93 0.45 1.99
CA PHE A 153 -1.69 0.19 2.73
C PHE A 153 -1.89 -0.49 4.08
N SER A 154 -3.06 -0.33 4.72
CA SER A 154 -3.40 -1.10 5.91
C SER A 154 -3.52 -2.59 5.58
N HIS A 155 -4.17 -2.93 4.46
CA HIS A 155 -4.27 -4.33 4.01
C HIS A 155 -2.92 -4.89 3.55
N ASP A 156 -2.14 -4.11 2.80
CA ASP A 156 -0.77 -4.43 2.37
C ASP A 156 0.09 -4.85 3.57
N LEU A 157 0.29 -3.94 4.53
CA LEU A 157 1.17 -4.20 5.66
C LEU A 157 0.67 -5.36 6.53
N ASN A 158 -0.64 -5.50 6.67
CA ASN A 158 -1.24 -6.61 7.40
C ASN A 158 -0.99 -7.96 6.72
N VAL A 159 -1.05 -8.03 5.39
CA VAL A 159 -0.70 -9.24 4.64
C VAL A 159 0.79 -9.51 4.72
N ALA A 160 1.62 -8.51 4.43
CA ALA A 160 3.07 -8.64 4.47
C ALA A 160 3.55 -9.15 5.84
N SER A 161 3.07 -8.54 6.93
CA SER A 161 3.47 -8.91 8.30
C SER A 161 3.05 -10.31 8.71
N LYS A 162 1.91 -10.81 8.21
CA LYS A 162 1.46 -12.19 8.46
C LYS A 162 2.22 -13.20 7.63
N LEU A 163 2.62 -12.85 6.41
CA LEU A 163 3.37 -13.76 5.54
C LEU A 163 4.86 -13.85 5.89
N SER A 164 5.46 -12.77 6.39
CA SER A 164 6.91 -12.69 6.64
C SER A 164 7.44 -13.71 7.65
N SER A 165 6.60 -14.21 8.58
CA SER A 165 6.99 -15.27 9.53
C SER A 165 6.93 -16.69 8.95
N HIS A 166 6.37 -16.86 7.75
CA HIS A 166 6.05 -18.17 7.19
C HIS A 166 6.61 -18.41 5.80
N VAL A 167 6.86 -17.34 5.05
CA VAL A 167 7.30 -17.41 3.66
C VAL A 167 8.73 -16.88 3.55
N LYS A 168 9.64 -17.72 3.04
CA LYS A 168 11.03 -17.30 2.83
C LYS A 168 11.07 -16.25 1.72
N MET A 169 11.52 -15.05 2.07
CA MET A 169 11.90 -14.03 1.08
C MET A 169 13.05 -14.63 0.26
N GLN A 170 12.82 -14.84 -1.05
CA GLN A 170 13.78 -15.54 -1.91
C GLN A 170 15.04 -14.71 -2.19
N ASN A 171 14.96 -13.41 -1.95
CA ASN A 171 16.07 -12.48 -2.05
C ASN A 171 16.09 -11.64 -0.76
N GLU A 172 17.26 -11.37 -0.19
CA GLU A 172 17.46 -10.40 0.90
C GLU A 172 17.22 -8.95 0.43
N VAL A 173 16.25 -8.74 -0.44
CA VAL A 173 15.84 -7.40 -0.86
C VAL A 173 15.10 -6.81 0.32
N GLN A 174 15.67 -5.75 0.90
CA GLN A 174 14.98 -4.94 1.88
C GLN A 174 13.74 -4.33 1.20
N VAL A 175 12.56 -4.66 1.72
CA VAL A 175 11.28 -4.15 1.22
C VAL A 175 10.63 -3.30 2.31
N ASP A 176 10.30 -2.07 1.96
CA ASP A 176 9.80 -1.05 2.88
C ASP A 176 8.28 -1.18 3.14
N HIS A 177 7.82 -2.39 3.50
CA HIS A 177 6.40 -2.71 3.70
C HIS A 177 5.70 -1.78 4.68
N ARG A 178 6.40 -1.36 5.75
CA ARG A 178 5.86 -0.49 6.80
C ARG A 178 5.79 0.97 6.38
N ASP A 179 6.67 1.40 5.48
CA ASP A 179 6.83 2.81 5.13
C ASP A 179 5.56 3.37 4.48
N GLY A 180 4.87 2.59 3.65
CA GLY A 180 3.63 3.01 3.01
C GLY A 180 2.57 3.42 4.01
N LEU A 181 2.13 2.50 4.87
CA LEU A 181 1.12 2.82 5.88
C LEU A 181 1.57 3.97 6.80
N ALA A 182 2.83 3.96 7.24
CA ALA A 182 3.36 5.02 8.10
C ALA A 182 3.32 6.39 7.41
N ALA A 183 3.71 6.47 6.13
CA ALA A 183 3.68 7.69 5.33
C ALA A 183 2.25 8.21 5.16
N LEU A 184 1.28 7.35 4.83
CA LEU A 184 -0.12 7.78 4.67
C LEU A 184 -0.71 8.31 5.98
N MET A 185 -0.41 7.67 7.12
CA MET A 185 -0.80 8.19 8.44
C MET A 185 -0.14 9.55 8.75
N ALA A 186 1.14 9.72 8.38
CA ALA A 186 1.83 11.00 8.51
C ALA A 186 1.23 12.08 7.60
N PHE A 187 0.81 11.74 6.37
CA PHE A 187 0.19 12.68 5.44
C PHE A 187 -1.19 13.11 5.93
N VAL A 188 -2.01 12.21 6.46
CA VAL A 188 -3.29 12.55 7.08
C VAL A 188 -3.09 13.47 8.30
N THR A 189 -2.04 13.23 9.09
CA THR A 189 -1.67 14.11 10.21
C THR A 189 -1.24 15.50 9.72
N GLY A 190 -0.34 15.56 8.74
CA GLY A 190 0.11 16.82 8.13
C GLY A 190 -1.04 17.58 7.46
N TYR A 191 -1.95 16.86 6.82
CA TYR A 191 -3.13 17.41 6.16
C TYR A 191 -4.08 18.03 7.18
N SER A 192 -4.52 17.27 8.17
CA SER A 192 -5.42 17.77 9.23
C SER A 192 -4.83 18.98 9.95
N SER A 193 -3.53 18.94 10.31
CA SER A 193 -2.85 20.06 10.96
C SER A 193 -2.72 21.30 10.08
N THR A 194 -2.46 21.13 8.78
CA THR A 194 -2.42 22.26 7.84
C THR A 194 -3.80 22.87 7.65
N MET A 195 -4.84 22.04 7.47
CA MET A 195 -6.21 22.51 7.25
C MET A 195 -6.76 23.22 8.50
N ALA A 196 -6.49 22.69 9.70
CA ALA A 196 -6.92 23.30 10.97
C ALA A 196 -6.44 24.75 11.17
N VAL A 197 -5.30 25.13 10.56
CA VAL A 197 -4.73 26.48 10.68
C VAL A 197 -4.96 27.33 9.42
N GLY A 198 -4.93 26.71 8.24
CA GLY A 198 -4.87 27.41 6.95
C GLY A 198 -6.15 27.38 6.12
N ASP A 199 -7.08 26.46 6.39
CA ASP A 199 -8.33 26.32 5.62
C ASP A 199 -9.49 25.86 6.52
N GLN A 200 -10.22 26.84 7.06
CA GLN A 200 -11.33 26.59 7.96
C GLN A 200 -12.48 25.81 7.29
N SER A 201 -12.69 25.95 5.98
CA SER A 201 -13.77 25.25 5.28
C SER A 201 -13.45 23.76 5.23
N THR A 202 -12.25 23.41 4.80
CA THR A 202 -11.78 22.02 4.77
C THR A 202 -11.73 21.42 6.17
N TRP A 203 -11.27 22.19 7.16
CA TRP A 203 -11.22 21.74 8.56
C TRP A 203 -12.61 21.40 9.12
N LEU A 204 -13.61 22.23 8.88
CA LEU A 204 -15.00 21.93 9.26
C LEU A 204 -15.55 20.73 8.47
N GLY A 205 -15.14 20.56 7.21
CA GLY A 205 -15.45 19.39 6.40
C GLY A 205 -14.95 18.09 7.03
N LEU A 206 -13.68 18.05 7.48
CA LEU A 206 -13.10 16.89 8.19
C LEU A 206 -13.85 16.51 9.47
N GLN A 207 -14.57 17.46 10.08
CA GLN A 207 -15.37 17.25 11.29
C GLN A 207 -16.80 16.78 11.01
N GLN A 208 -17.24 16.75 9.75
CA GLN A 208 -18.54 16.19 9.40
C GLN A 208 -18.59 14.71 9.79
N VAL A 209 -19.77 14.26 10.23
CA VAL A 209 -19.94 12.96 10.89
C VAL A 209 -19.40 11.81 10.04
N ASP A 210 -19.72 11.77 8.75
CA ASP A 210 -19.36 10.64 7.88
C ASP A 210 -17.87 10.61 7.54
N ILE A 211 -17.26 11.78 7.27
CA ILE A 211 -15.82 11.90 7.01
C ILE A 211 -15.02 11.60 8.28
N ASN A 212 -15.42 12.16 9.41
CA ASN A 212 -14.77 11.95 10.70
C ASN A 212 -14.85 10.48 11.13
N ASN A 213 -16.03 9.87 11.03
CA ASN A 213 -16.21 8.45 11.35
C ASN A 213 -15.35 7.57 10.45
N THR A 214 -15.31 7.86 9.15
CA THR A 214 -14.47 7.12 8.21
C THR A 214 -12.99 7.21 8.58
N LEU A 215 -12.50 8.43 8.79
CA LEU A 215 -11.12 8.66 9.21
C LEU A 215 -10.80 7.90 10.50
N ARG A 216 -11.68 7.92 11.50
CA ARG A 216 -11.47 7.20 12.76
C ARG A 216 -11.35 5.69 12.58
N VAL A 217 -12.24 5.09 11.79
CA VAL A 217 -12.23 3.64 11.53
C VAL A 217 -10.96 3.23 10.78
N LEU A 218 -10.62 3.95 9.71
CA LEU A 218 -9.42 3.65 8.93
C LEU A 218 -8.13 3.90 9.74
N TRP A 219 -8.10 4.95 10.56
CA TRP A 219 -6.98 5.25 11.44
C TRP A 219 -6.77 4.18 12.51
N GLU A 220 -7.83 3.73 13.18
CA GLU A 220 -7.75 2.67 14.20
C GLU A 220 -7.25 1.35 13.59
N GLN A 221 -7.72 1.01 12.39
CA GLN A 221 -7.19 -0.12 11.63
C GLN A 221 -5.70 0.05 11.33
N GLY A 222 -5.30 1.22 10.83
CA GLY A 222 -3.91 1.55 10.53
C GLY A 222 -3.00 1.41 11.76
N GLU A 223 -3.41 1.97 12.91
CA GLU A 223 -2.67 1.83 14.18
C GLU A 223 -2.50 0.37 14.61
N ALA A 224 -3.57 -0.42 14.51
CA ALA A 224 -3.54 -1.83 14.90
C ALA A 224 -2.56 -2.63 14.03
N VAL A 225 -2.62 -2.44 12.71
CA VAL A 225 -1.74 -3.12 11.75
C VAL A 225 -0.29 -2.67 11.93
N LEU A 226 -0.06 -1.36 12.00
CA LEU A 226 1.27 -0.80 12.17
C LEU A 226 1.91 -1.30 13.46
N GLY A 227 1.17 -1.27 14.57
CA GLY A 227 1.62 -1.79 15.86
C GLY A 227 1.94 -3.29 15.83
N ALA A 228 1.13 -4.09 15.14
CA ALA A 228 1.36 -5.53 14.97
C ALA A 228 2.61 -5.84 14.12
N SER A 229 2.95 -4.98 13.17
CA SER A 229 4.16 -5.12 12.34
C SER A 229 5.46 -4.80 13.09
N CYS A 230 5.38 -4.12 14.25
CA CYS A 230 6.57 -3.73 15.00
C CYS A 230 7.30 -4.93 15.61
N GLY A 231 8.62 -4.97 15.41
CA GLY A 231 9.47 -6.08 15.84
C GLY A 231 9.76 -7.09 14.73
N ILE A 232 9.17 -6.92 13.54
CA ILE A 232 9.67 -7.55 12.31
C ILE A 232 10.89 -6.72 11.86
N PRO A 233 12.11 -7.30 11.83
CA PRO A 233 13.31 -6.61 11.36
C PRO A 233 13.21 -6.22 9.90
N ASP A 234 13.90 -5.15 9.51
CA ASP A 234 14.08 -4.70 8.12
C ASP A 234 12.78 -4.54 7.31
N PHE A 235 11.66 -4.27 8.00
CA PHE A 235 10.33 -4.13 7.41
C PHE A 235 9.98 -2.70 6.97
N GLY A 236 10.89 -1.75 7.20
CA GLY A 236 10.78 -0.35 6.83
C GLY A 236 12.15 0.33 6.89
N SER A 237 12.38 1.33 6.05
CA SER A 237 13.62 2.11 6.02
C SER A 237 13.42 3.53 6.55
N LYS A 238 12.25 4.12 6.31
CA LYS A 238 11.86 5.46 6.77
C LYS A 238 10.66 5.48 7.69
N ASP A 239 10.01 4.34 7.93
CA ASP A 239 8.89 4.18 8.86
C ASP A 239 9.07 4.98 10.15
N ARG A 240 10.22 4.90 10.81
CA ARG A 240 10.50 5.60 12.08
C ARG A 240 10.31 7.11 11.99
N VAL A 241 10.66 7.71 10.85
CA VAL A 241 10.52 9.15 10.62
C VAL A 241 9.05 9.53 10.47
N TYR A 242 8.27 8.77 9.70
CA TYR A 242 6.83 9.00 9.56
C TYR A 242 6.07 8.74 10.86
N ILE A 243 6.39 7.65 11.55
CA ILE A 243 5.80 7.30 12.85
C ILE A 243 6.11 8.40 13.86
N GLY A 244 7.37 8.83 13.93
CA GLY A 244 7.77 9.95 14.77
C GLY A 244 6.97 11.21 14.47
N TYR A 245 6.69 11.49 13.19
CA TYR A 245 5.92 12.67 12.78
C TYR A 245 4.50 12.67 13.34
N PHE A 246 3.71 11.61 13.14
CA PHE A 246 2.32 11.59 13.65
C PHE A 246 2.24 11.33 15.16
N CYS A 247 3.33 10.92 15.79
CA CYS A 247 3.45 10.75 17.23
C CYS A 247 3.90 11.99 17.99
N ASP A 248 4.45 12.98 17.29
CA ASP A 248 4.90 14.22 17.91
C ASP A 248 3.69 15.09 18.29
N PRO A 249 3.53 15.47 19.57
CA PRO A 249 2.48 16.39 20.02
C PRO A 249 2.45 17.73 19.27
N LEU A 250 3.56 18.15 18.66
CA LEU A 250 3.63 19.35 17.83
C LEU A 250 2.87 19.20 16.50
N HIS A 251 2.70 17.97 16.01
CA HIS A 251 2.05 17.70 14.73
C HIS A 251 0.68 17.02 14.90
N ASN A 252 0.42 16.34 16.01
CA ASN A 252 -0.72 15.46 16.15
C ASN A 252 -2.02 16.14 16.68
N GLY A 253 -1.97 17.41 17.10
CA GLY A 253 -3.11 18.04 17.80
C GLY A 253 -4.42 18.04 17.01
N ALA A 254 -4.37 18.30 15.69
CA ALA A 254 -5.56 18.29 14.84
C ALA A 254 -6.12 16.88 14.65
N ILE A 255 -5.25 15.89 14.41
CA ILE A 255 -5.71 14.49 14.29
C ILE A 255 -6.25 13.98 15.64
N THR A 256 -5.65 14.35 16.77
CA THR A 256 -6.18 14.05 18.12
C THR A 256 -7.61 14.57 18.29
N GLN A 257 -7.89 15.80 17.82
CA GLN A 257 -9.23 16.36 17.87
C GLN A 257 -10.23 15.58 16.99
N LEU A 258 -9.82 15.18 15.78
CA LEU A 258 -10.66 14.39 14.88
C LEU A 258 -10.93 12.99 15.46
N LEU A 259 -9.94 12.36 16.07
CA LEU A 259 -10.07 11.02 16.66
C LEU A 259 -10.83 11.03 17.99
N GLY A 260 -10.83 12.15 18.70
CA GLY A 260 -11.32 12.25 20.08
C GLY A 260 -10.40 11.58 21.10
N ARG A 261 -9.17 11.24 20.69
CA ARG A 261 -8.11 10.63 21.50
C ARG A 261 -6.74 10.87 20.85
N GLU A 262 -5.68 10.74 21.64
CA GLU A 262 -4.32 10.72 21.09
C GLU A 262 -4.11 9.51 20.15
N PRO A 263 -3.29 9.66 19.09
CA PRO A 263 -2.80 8.54 18.31
C PRO A 263 -2.06 7.50 19.18
N VAL A 264 -2.27 6.23 18.87
CA VAL A 264 -1.54 5.11 19.46
C VAL A 264 -0.16 5.04 18.81
N CYS A 265 0.84 5.51 19.54
CA CYS A 265 2.23 5.51 19.09
C CYS A 265 2.91 4.16 19.32
N PRO A 266 3.29 3.43 18.26
CA PRO A 266 3.85 2.10 18.40
C PRO A 266 5.34 2.19 18.80
N ARG A 267 5.60 2.33 20.11
CA ARG A 267 6.95 2.55 20.67
C ARG A 267 7.98 1.51 20.22
N LYS A 268 7.57 0.26 19.97
CA LYS A 268 8.44 -0.81 19.47
C LYS A 268 8.99 -0.54 18.06
N CYS A 269 8.25 0.18 17.22
CA CYS A 269 8.77 0.61 15.91
C CYS A 269 9.77 1.77 16.07
N LEU A 270 9.63 2.60 17.11
CA LEU A 270 10.46 3.77 17.37
C LEU A 270 11.73 3.49 18.17
N SER A 271 11.86 2.33 18.81
CA SER A 271 13.11 1.95 19.48
C SER A 271 14.18 1.65 18.44
N SER A 272 15.38 2.21 18.64
CA SER A 272 16.60 1.69 18.04
C SER A 272 16.85 0.31 18.65
N ASP A 273 16.80 -0.74 17.83
CA ASP A 273 17.35 -2.04 18.21
C ASP A 273 18.87 -1.96 18.36
#